data_AF-A0A157SQI1-F1
#
_entry.id   AF-A0A157SQI1-F1
#
_cell.length_a   1.000
_cell.length_b   1.000
_cell.length_c   1.000
_cell.angle_alpha   90.00
_cell.angle_beta   90.00
_cell.angle_gamma   90.00
#
_symmetry.space_group_name_H-M   'P 1'
#
loop_
_entity.id
_entity.type
_entity.pdbx_description
1 polymer ?
#
loop_
_entity_poly.entity_id
_entity_poly.type
_entity_poly.pdbx_seq_one_letter_code
_entity_poly.pdbx_strand_id
1 'polypeptide(L)'
;MTDPVDTADEALVLEFELQAEPQKVWRAIHQDALREQWVPALADVSPLSSREGEEVVYPWRDRGQPEGQVTFRVRAAGEGCSILTIVHVRGCANEPLMRLAA
;
A
#
# COMPACT_ATOMS: atom_id res chain seq x y z
N MET A 1 -25.54 -20.29 -16.82
CA MET A 1 -25.40 -19.72 -15.46
C MET A 1 -23.99 -19.16 -15.42
N THR A 2 -23.85 -17.93 -15.89
CA THR A 2 -22.57 -17.23 -15.91
C THR A 2 -22.54 -16.42 -14.64
N ASP A 3 -21.81 -16.92 -13.64
CA ASP A 3 -21.41 -16.08 -12.52
C ASP A 3 -20.71 -14.85 -13.10
N PRO A 4 -21.13 -13.62 -12.78
CA PRO A 4 -20.33 -12.45 -13.13
C PRO A 4 -19.03 -12.61 -12.37
N VAL A 5 -17.93 -12.84 -13.10
CA VAL A 5 -16.59 -12.69 -12.52
C VAL A 5 -16.52 -11.27 -11.99
N ASP A 6 -16.56 -11.18 -10.67
CA ASP A 6 -16.33 -9.97 -9.91
C ASP A 6 -14.94 -9.47 -10.32
N THR A 7 -14.89 -8.59 -11.31
CA THR A 7 -13.68 -7.88 -11.71
C THR A 7 -13.51 -6.69 -10.77
N ALA A 8 -13.67 -6.93 -9.47
CA ALA A 8 -13.17 -6.02 -8.45
C ALA A 8 -11.74 -6.47 -8.17
N ASP A 9 -10.78 -5.70 -8.66
CA ASP A 9 -9.68 -5.22 -7.84
C ASP A 9 -9.22 -6.24 -6.77
N GLU A 10 -8.43 -7.27 -7.14
CA GLU A 10 -7.83 -8.21 -6.19
C GLU A 10 -6.79 -7.47 -5.33
N ALA A 11 -7.27 -6.69 -4.37
CA ALA A 11 -6.46 -6.01 -3.38
C ALA A 11 -6.03 -7.03 -2.32
N LEU A 12 -4.73 -7.34 -2.27
CA LEU A 12 -4.17 -8.15 -1.19
C LEU A 12 -4.04 -7.27 0.05
N VAL A 13 -4.77 -7.62 1.10
CA VAL A 13 -4.69 -6.94 2.41
C VAL A 13 -3.92 -7.81 3.39
N LEU A 14 -2.85 -7.25 3.94
CA LEU A 14 -2.04 -7.85 5.00
C LEU A 14 -2.14 -6.98 6.24
N GLU A 15 -2.37 -7.58 7.40
CA GLU A 15 -2.46 -6.86 8.67
C GLU A 15 -1.50 -7.46 9.68
N PHE A 16 -0.73 -6.61 10.34
CA PHE A 16 0.28 -6.99 11.32
C PHE A 16 0.14 -6.17 12.59
N GLU A 17 0.10 -6.83 13.73
CA GLU A 17 0.28 -6.18 15.02
C GLU A 17 1.77 -6.09 15.35
N LEU A 18 2.25 -4.89 15.63
CA LEU A 18 3.63 -4.57 15.93
C LEU A 18 3.73 -4.05 17.35
N GLN A 19 4.66 -4.60 18.13
CA GLN A 19 5.04 -4.10 19.46
C GLN A 19 5.94 -2.86 19.33
N ALA A 20 5.41 -1.84 18.67
CA ALA A 20 6.08 -0.57 18.42
C ALA A 20 5.06 0.56 18.37
N GLU A 21 5.46 1.74 18.86
CA GLU A 21 4.65 2.94 18.73
C GLU A 21 4.41 3.29 17.25
N PRO A 22 3.23 3.83 16.90
CA PRO A 22 2.87 4.13 15.52
C PRO A 22 3.86 5.09 14.85
N GLN A 23 4.47 6.02 15.60
CA GLN A 23 5.51 6.93 15.09
C GLN A 23 6.79 6.19 14.68
N LYS A 24 7.16 5.11 15.38
CA LYS A 24 8.32 4.28 15.01
C LYS A 24 8.05 3.51 13.73
N VAL A 25 6.86 2.95 13.60
CA VAL A 25 6.42 2.25 12.39
C VAL A 25 6.32 3.22 11.21
N TRP A 26 5.76 4.41 11.43
CA TRP A 26 5.70 5.47 10.42
C TRP A 26 7.09 5.86 9.89
N ARG A 27 8.06 6.02 10.78
CA ARG A 27 9.45 6.28 10.37
C ARG A 27 10.05 5.14 9.54
N ALA A 28 9.76 3.89 9.89
CA ALA A 28 10.27 2.73 9.14
C ALA A 28 9.72 2.65 7.69
N ILE A 29 8.49 3.12 7.46
CA ILE A 29 7.87 3.14 6.13
C ILE A 29 8.16 4.42 5.33
N HIS A 30 8.49 5.54 6.01
CA HIS A 30 8.66 6.84 5.36
C HIS A 30 10.13 7.24 5.16
N GLN A 31 11.06 6.81 6.03
CA GLN A 31 12.47 7.13 5.88
C GLN A 31 13.16 6.15 4.92
N ASP A 32 13.75 6.66 3.84
CA ASP A 32 14.37 5.84 2.77
C ASP A 32 15.41 4.85 3.32
N ALA A 33 16.35 5.33 4.13
CA ALA A 33 17.40 4.50 4.74
C ALA A 33 16.86 3.38 5.65
N LEU A 34 15.67 3.54 6.23
CA LEU A 34 15.01 2.47 6.98
C LEU A 34 14.24 1.55 6.03
N ARG A 35 13.48 2.12 5.08
CA ARG A 35 12.69 1.38 4.09
C ARG A 35 13.53 0.41 3.27
N GLU A 36 14.73 0.82 2.85
CA GLU A 36 15.71 -0.02 2.16
C GLU A 36 16.05 -1.32 2.90
N GLN A 37 16.04 -1.31 4.23
CA GLN A 37 16.45 -2.46 5.04
C GLN A 37 15.41 -3.58 5.07
N TRP A 38 14.13 -3.28 4.82
CA TRP A 38 13.05 -4.27 4.92
C TRP A 38 12.13 -4.35 3.69
N VAL A 39 12.04 -3.29 2.88
CA VAL A 39 11.35 -3.29 1.58
C VAL A 39 12.24 -2.67 0.50
N PRO A 40 13.26 -3.40 0.00
CA PRO A 40 14.16 -2.88 -1.03
C PRO A 40 13.45 -2.53 -2.34
N ALA A 41 12.29 -3.12 -2.62
CA ALA A 41 11.47 -2.79 -3.79
C ALA A 41 10.93 -1.35 -3.79
N LEU A 42 10.89 -0.69 -2.63
CA LEU A 42 10.42 0.69 -2.46
C LEU A 42 11.54 1.68 -2.13
N ALA A 43 12.80 1.25 -2.16
CA ALA A 43 13.96 2.08 -1.79
C ALA A 43 13.98 3.43 -2.53
N ASP A 44 14.09 3.39 -3.86
CA ASP A 44 14.19 4.55 -4.75
C ASP A 44 12.83 5.08 -5.23
N VAL A 45 11.76 4.79 -4.49
CA VAL A 45 10.40 5.10 -4.91
C VAL A 45 9.83 6.23 -4.08
N SER A 46 9.44 7.32 -4.75
CA SER A 46 8.72 8.42 -4.09
C SER A 46 7.26 8.05 -3.84
N PRO A 47 6.68 8.46 -2.70
CA PRO A 47 5.28 8.24 -2.42
C PRO A 47 4.38 9.03 -3.40
N LEU A 48 3.29 8.42 -3.85
CA LEU A 48 2.24 9.07 -4.63
C LEU A 48 1.39 10.01 -3.75
N SER A 49 1.18 9.62 -2.50
CA SER A 49 0.41 10.36 -1.51
C SER A 49 0.85 9.98 -0.10
N SER A 50 0.80 10.93 0.84
CA SER A 50 1.16 10.70 2.24
C SER A 50 0.28 11.53 3.17
N ARG A 51 -0.30 10.87 4.17
CA ARG A 51 -0.95 11.45 5.34
C ARG A 51 -0.11 11.09 6.56
N GLU A 52 0.56 12.10 7.10
CA GLU A 52 1.55 11.93 8.16
C GLU A 52 1.02 11.13 9.36
N GLY A 53 1.69 10.03 9.68
CA GLY A 53 1.36 9.16 10.82
C GLY A 53 0.18 8.22 10.59
N GLU A 54 -0.52 8.31 9.46
CA GLU A 54 -1.74 7.53 9.18
C GLU A 54 -1.60 6.62 7.97
N GLU A 55 -1.23 7.17 6.81
CA GLU A 55 -1.28 6.44 5.54
C GLU A 55 -0.23 6.96 4.54
N VAL A 56 0.44 6.07 3.82
CA VAL A 56 1.30 6.45 2.69
C VAL A 56 1.11 5.47 1.54
N VAL A 57 1.06 6.00 0.32
CA VAL A 57 0.85 5.25 -0.91
C VAL A 57 2.11 5.32 -1.76
N TYR A 58 2.61 4.18 -2.20
CA TYR A 58 3.74 4.07 -3.13
C TYR A 58 3.30 3.39 -4.43
N PRO A 59 3.87 3.79 -5.58
CA PRO A 59 3.71 3.00 -6.80
C PRO A 59 4.45 1.67 -6.63
N TRP A 60 3.86 0.60 -7.15
CA TRP A 60 4.44 -0.73 -7.13
C TRP A 60 4.69 -1.20 -8.56
N ARG A 61 5.96 -1.47 -8.89
CA ARG A 61 6.34 -2.02 -10.19
C ARG A 61 6.89 -3.42 -10.02
N ASP A 62 6.10 -4.40 -10.42
CA ASP A 62 6.55 -5.79 -10.55
C ASP A 62 6.97 -6.04 -12.00
N ARG A 63 8.08 -6.76 -12.21
CA ARG A 63 8.66 -6.91 -13.56
C ARG A 63 7.68 -7.63 -14.49
N GLY A 64 7.20 -6.92 -15.51
CA GLY A 64 6.31 -7.47 -16.53
C GLY A 64 4.82 -7.41 -16.19
N GLN A 65 4.46 -6.81 -15.04
CA GLN A 65 3.06 -6.52 -14.70
C GLN A 65 2.75 -5.03 -14.86
N PRO A 66 1.48 -4.67 -15.12
CA PRO A 66 1.02 -3.29 -15.04
C PRO A 66 1.36 -2.65 -13.69
N GLU A 67 1.62 -1.34 -13.70
CA GLU A 67 1.95 -0.57 -12.49
C GLU A 67 0.81 -0.67 -11.48
N GLY A 68 1.10 -1.22 -10.30
CA GLY A 68 0.19 -1.27 -9.16
C GLY A 68 0.50 -0.19 -8.13
N GLN A 69 -0.14 -0.31 -6.98
CA GLN A 69 0.09 0.57 -5.84
C GLN A 69 0.06 -0.21 -4.53
N VAL A 70 0.89 0.20 -3.59
CA VAL A 70 0.91 -0.31 -2.22
C VAL A 70 0.59 0.83 -1.27
N THR A 71 -0.39 0.60 -0.40
CA THR A 71 -0.83 1.53 0.62
C THR A 71 -0.47 0.95 1.99
N PHE A 72 0.35 1.68 2.74
CA PHE A 72 0.63 1.38 4.14
C PHE A 72 -0.26 2.25 5.02
N ARG A 73 -0.94 1.63 5.98
CA ARG A 73 -1.73 2.31 7.01
C ARG A 73 -1.19 1.93 8.37
N VAL A 74 -1.03 2.93 9.24
CA VAL A 74 -0.58 2.74 10.60
C VAL A 74 -1.66 3.22 11.55
N ARG A 75 -2.03 2.39 12.51
CA ARG A 75 -2.98 2.73 13.57
C ARG A 75 -2.42 2.35 14.93
N ALA A 76 -2.78 3.09 15.97
CA ALA A 76 -2.45 2.72 17.35
C ALA A 76 -3.33 1.54 17.80
N ALA A 77 -2.75 0.58 18.52
CA ALA A 77 -3.40 -0.68 18.92
C ALA A 77 -3.18 -1.01 20.40
N GLY A 78 -3.31 -0.01 21.27
CA GLY A 78 -3.06 -0.14 22.72
C GLY A 78 -1.68 0.38 23.14
N GLU A 79 -1.32 0.18 24.41
CA GLU A 79 -0.07 0.71 24.99
C GLU A 79 1.17 0.25 24.21
N GLY A 80 1.76 1.16 23.45
CA GLY A 80 3.00 0.93 22.71
C GLY A 80 2.88 -0.02 21.51
N CYS A 81 1.67 -0.43 21.14
CA CYS A 81 1.41 -1.29 19.99
C CYS A 81 0.81 -0.50 18.83
N SER A 82 1.07 -0.98 17.61
CA SER A 82 0.46 -0.45 16.39
C SER A 82 0.05 -1.56 15.46
N ILE A 83 -1.01 -1.32 14.70
CA ILE A 83 -1.42 -2.16 13.59
C ILE A 83 -0.91 -1.53 12.31
N LEU A 84 -0.11 -2.28 11.57
CA LEU A 84 0.31 -1.97 10.21
C LEU A 84 -0.57 -2.77 9.23
N THR A 85 -1.38 -2.06 8.45
CA THR A 85 -2.14 -2.65 7.34
C THR A 85 -1.45 -2.31 6.03
N ILE A 86 -1.13 -3.31 5.23
CA ILE A 86 -0.54 -3.17 3.90
C ILE A 86 -1.59 -3.61 2.88
N VAL A 87 -2.01 -2.71 2.00
CA VAL A 87 -2.95 -2.99 0.92
C VAL A 87 -2.21 -2.91 -0.39
N HIS A 88 -2.07 -4.03 -1.08
CA HIS A 88 -1.46 -4.09 -2.40
C HIS A 88 -2.57 -4.25 -3.44
N VAL A 89 -2.74 -3.21 -4.24
CA VAL A 89 -3.62 -3.24 -5.41
C VAL A 89 -2.77 -3.43 -6.64
N ARG A 90 -3.03 -4.51 -7.38
CA ARG A 90 -2.40 -4.70 -8.69
C ARG A 90 -3.02 -3.71 -9.66
N GLY A 91 -2.19 -3.09 -10.49
CA GLY A 91 -2.73 -2.35 -11.63
C GLY A 91 -3.52 -3.31 -12.50
N CYS A 92 -4.77 -3.01 -12.81
CA CYS A 92 -5.34 -3.57 -14.02
C CYS A 92 -4.55 -2.97 -15.20
N ALA A 93 -4.22 -3.78 -16.20
CA ALA A 93 -3.63 -3.25 -17.44
C ALA A 93 -4.64 -2.31 -18.09
N ASN A 94 -4.55 -1.02 -17.77
CA ASN A 94 -5.13 0.13 -18.46
C ASN A 94 -6.52 -0.11 -19.08
N GLU A 95 -7.60 0.21 -18.35
CA GLU A 95 -8.78 0.78 -19.00
C GLU A 95 -8.81 2.28 -18.66
N PRO A 96 -8.68 3.18 -19.66
CA PRO A 96 -8.94 4.58 -19.42
C PRO A 96 -10.44 4.69 -19.14
N LEU A 97 -10.80 5.00 -17.89
CA LEU A 97 -12.19 5.24 -17.51
C LEU A 97 -12.66 6.57 -18.12
N MET A 98 -12.85 6.61 -19.44
CA MET A 98 -13.85 7.46 -20.08
C MET A 98 -15.22 6.93 -19.65
N ARG A 99 -15.64 7.30 -18.44
CA ARG A 99 -17.07 7.38 -18.14
C ARG A 99 -17.61 8.62 -18.86
N LEU A 100 -17.93 8.46 -20.15
CA LEU A 100 -18.93 9.28 -20.80
C LEU A 100 -20.27 8.94 -20.13
N ALA A 101 -20.71 9.81 -19.23
CA ALA A 101 -22.12 9.87 -18.88
C ALA A 101 -22.86 10.39 -20.12
N ALA A 102 -23.68 9.52 -20.71
CA ALA A 102 -24.66 9.88 -21.74
C ALA A 102 -25.94 10.43 -21.09
#